data_AF-A0A538I0L8-F1
#
_entry.id   AF-A0A538I0L8-F1
#
_cell.length_a   1.000
_cell.length_b   1.000
_cell.length_c   1.000
_cell.angle_alpha   90.00
_cell.angle_beta   90.00
_cell.angle_gamma   90.00
#
_symmetry.space_group_name_H-M   'P 1'
#
loop_
_entity.id
_entity.type
_entity.pdbx_description
1 polymer ?
#
loop_
_entity_poly.entity_id
_entity_poly.type
_entity_poly.pdbx_seq_one_letter_code
_entity_poly.pdbx_strand_id
1 'polypeptide(L)' 'MQTLGSATLTAFIVQSLTGAILAMYYQPSSTIDPTTGKPVAYSSIQSITNDVTLGWLVRGMHRWGASVFIILLFLH' A
#
# COMPACT_ATOMS: atom_id res chain seq x y z
N MET A 1 -22.09 18.81 -3.63
CA MET A 1 -21.69 17.49 -3.09
C MET A 1 -21.39 16.45 -4.19
N GLN A 2 -21.06 16.82 -5.43
CA GLN A 2 -20.70 15.83 -6.47
C GLN A 2 -19.18 15.62 -6.60
N THR A 3 -18.37 16.61 -6.23
CA THR A 3 -16.91 16.57 -6.32
C THR A 3 -16.28 15.57 -5.34
N LEU A 4 -16.82 15.45 -4.13
CA LEU A 4 -16.35 14.50 -3.12
C LEU A 4 -16.50 13.06 -3.60
N GLY A 5 -17.57 12.73 -4.33
CA GLY A 5 -17.76 11.39 -4.90
C GLY A 5 -16.79 11.02 -5.99
N SER A 6 -16.54 11.93 -6.91
CA SER A 6 -15.49 11.74 -7.91
C SER A 6 -14.10 11.64 -7.26
N ALA A 7 -13.86 12.36 -6.16
CA ALA A 7 -12.62 12.25 -5.39
C ALA A 7 -12.51 10.89 -4.69
N THR A 8 -13.59 10.35 -4.11
CA THR A 8 -13.65 9.01 -3.54
C THR A 8 -13.34 7.94 -4.58
N LEU A 9 -13.94 8.03 -5.78
CA LEU A 9 -13.65 7.10 -6.88
C LEU A 9 -12.18 7.20 -7.33
N THR A 10 -11.64 8.41 -7.43
CA THR A 10 -10.23 8.63 -7.77
C THR A 10 -9.31 8.00 -6.72
N ALA A 11 -9.59 8.20 -5.43
CA ALA A 11 -8.84 7.60 -4.33
C ALA A 11 -8.94 6.06 -4.35
N PHE A 12 -10.12 5.50 -4.67
CA PHE A 12 -10.29 4.06 -4.86
C PHE A 12 -9.38 3.52 -5.96
N ILE A 13 -9.35 4.14 -7.14
CA ILE A 13 -8.50 3.72 -8.26
C ILE A 13 -7.02 3.76 -7.84
N VAL A 14 -6.59 4.83 -7.17
CA VAL A 14 -5.21 4.93 -6.64
C VAL A 14 -4.92 3.79 -5.67
N GLN A 15 -5.84 3.46 -4.77
CA GLN A 15 -5.66 2.35 -3.82
C GLN A 15 -5.61 0.98 -4.49
N SER A 16 -6.48 0.72 -5.47
CA SER A 16 -6.47 -0.54 -6.22
C SER A 16 -5.16 -0.72 -6.99
N LEU A 17 -4.68 0.32 -7.68
CA LEU A 17 -3.44 0.24 -8.46
C LEU A 17 -2.21 0.09 -7.57
N THR A 18 -2.07 0.93 -6.55
CA THR A 18 -0.92 0.85 -5.62
C THR A 18 -0.94 -0.45 -4.83
N GLY A 19 -2.10 -0.93 -4.40
CA GLY A 19 -2.26 -2.21 -3.70
C GLY A 19 -1.91 -3.40 -4.59
N ALA A 20 -2.35 -3.40 -5.84
CA ALA A 20 -2.00 -4.44 -6.81
C ALA A 20 -0.49 -4.50 -7.06
N ILE A 21 0.18 -3.34 -7.21
CA ILE A 21 1.64 -3.27 -7.34
C ILE A 21 2.33 -3.85 -6.10
N LEU A 22 1.90 -3.47 -4.89
CA LEU A 22 2.49 -3.98 -3.64
C LEU A 22 2.30 -5.50 -3.50
N ALA A 23 1.15 -6.03 -3.93
CA ALA A 23 0.85 -7.45 -3.88
C ALA A 23 1.78 -8.30 -4.76
N MET A 24 2.38 -7.72 -5.81
CA MET A 24 3.36 -8.42 -6.66
C MET A 24 4.71 -8.66 -5.95
N TYR A 25 5.04 -7.89 -4.92
CA TYR A 25 6.30 -7.99 -4.17
C TYR A 25 6.12 -8.55 -2.75
N TYR A 26 4.92 -8.42 -2.17
CA TYR A 26 4.66 -8.83 -0.80
C TYR A 26 4.60 -10.35 -0.67
N GLN A 27 5.28 -10.89 0.34
CA GLN A 27 5.28 -12.33 0.64
C GLN A 27 4.55 -12.60 1.96
N PRO A 28 3.30 -13.11 1.94
CA PRO A 28 2.48 -13.27 3.15
C PRO A 28 2.85 -14.53 3.96
N SER A 29 4.09 -14.63 4.44
CA SER A 29 4.57 -15.78 5.24
C SER A 29 5.02 -15.37 6.64
N SER A 30 4.64 -16.17 7.64
CA SER A 30 5.07 -16.04 9.04
C SER A 30 6.39 -16.77 9.34
N THR A 31 6.93 -17.53 8.37
CA THR A 31 8.25 -18.19 8.51
C THR A 31 9.33 -17.16 8.82
N ILE A 32 10.26 -17.51 9.70
CA ILE A 32 11.39 -16.63 10.05
C ILE A 32 12.44 -16.68 8.95
N ASP A 33 12.81 -15.51 8.45
CA ASP A 33 13.91 -15.31 7.54
C ASP A 33 15.24 -15.52 8.28
N PRO A 34 16.08 -16.49 7.88
CA PRO A 34 17.32 -16.83 8.58
C PRO A 34 18.39 -15.74 8.48
N THR A 35 18.29 -14.80 7.54
CA THR A 35 19.23 -13.69 7.38
C THR A 35 18.84 -12.49 8.24
N THR A 36 17.54 -12.21 8.40
CA THR A 36 17.07 -11.01 9.10
C THR A 36 16.51 -11.29 10.50
N GLY A 37 16.22 -12.54 10.84
CA GLY A 37 15.63 -12.94 12.13
C GLY A 37 14.18 -12.48 12.32
N LYS A 38 13.49 -12.07 11.25
CA LYS A 38 12.11 -11.56 11.26
C LYS A 38 11.21 -12.41 10.37
N PRO A 39 9.88 -12.36 10.51
CA PRO A 39 8.98 -13.03 9.57
C PRO A 39 9.21 -12.57 8.12
N VAL A 40 9.10 -13.47 7.15
CA VAL A 40 9.25 -13.18 5.72
C VAL A 40 8.28 -12.08 5.24
N ALA A 41 7.09 -12.01 5.84
CA ALA A 41 6.16 -10.89 5.63
C ALA A 41 6.76 -9.51 5.99
N TYR A 42 7.56 -9.44 7.04
CA TYR A 42 8.23 -8.20 7.41
C TYR A 42 9.45 -7.93 6.52
N SER A 43 10.26 -8.94 6.21
CA SER A 43 11.43 -8.75 5.34
C SER A 43 11.03 -8.34 3.93
N SER A 44 9.94 -8.87 3.37
CA SER A 44 9.41 -8.44 2.07
C SER A 44 8.97 -6.97 2.04
N ILE A 45 8.37 -6.45 3.13
CA ILE A 45 8.05 -5.02 3.24
C ILE A 45 9.31 -4.14 3.26
N GLN A 46 10.36 -4.58 3.96
CA GLN A 46 11.63 -3.87 3.95
C GLN A 46 12.26 -3.86 2.55
N SER A 47 12.21 -4.97 1.84
CA SER A 47 12.73 -5.04 0.47
C SER A 47 11.95 -4.15 -0.50
N ILE A 48 10.61 -4.13 -0.41
CA ILE A 48 9.78 -3.16 -1.16
C ILE A 48 10.22 -1.72 -0.86
N THR A 49 10.54 -1.41 0.39
CA THR A 49 10.86 -0.02 0.78
C THR A 49 12.24 0.41 0.31
N ASN A 50 13.25 -0.46 0.42
CA ASN A 50 14.65 -0.08 0.25
C ASN A 50 15.26 -0.53 -1.08
N ASP A 51 14.77 -1.62 -1.67
CA ASP A 51 15.42 -2.28 -2.80
C ASP A 51 14.65 -2.05 -4.12
N VAL A 52 13.33 -1.94 -4.04
CA VAL A 52 12.47 -1.68 -5.22
C VAL A 52 12.51 -0.20 -5.58
N THR A 53 12.79 0.10 -6.86
CA THR A 53 12.78 1.47 -7.37
C THR A 53 11.40 2.11 -7.16
N LEU A 54 11.36 3.25 -6.45
CA LEU A 54 10.14 3.95 -6.01
C LEU A 54 9.20 3.13 -5.11
N GLY A 55 9.62 1.98 -4.57
CA GLY A 55 8.76 1.15 -3.74
C GLY A 55 8.33 1.82 -2.44
N TRP A 56 9.20 2.64 -1.82
CA TRP A 56 8.82 3.50 -0.69
C TRP A 56 7.70 4.48 -1.04
N LEU A 57 7.71 5.04 -2.26
CA LEU A 57 6.73 6.00 -2.73
C LEU A 57 5.38 5.31 -2.93
N VAL A 58 5.35 4.18 -3.64
CA VAL A 58 4.12 3.40 -3.86
C VAL A 58 3.51 2.94 -2.54
N ARG A 59 4.34 2.45 -1.61
CA ARG A 59 3.91 2.06 -0.27
C ARG A 59 3.38 3.24 0.54
N GLY A 60 4.02 4.40 0.43
CA GLY A 60 3.56 5.66 1.01
C GLY A 60 2.20 6.08 0.46
N MET A 61 2.03 6.10 -0.87
CA MET A 61 0.77 6.44 -1.53
C MET A 61 -0.38 5.51 -1.12
N HIS A 62 -0.11 4.20 -1.01
CA HIS A 62 -1.12 3.25 -0.54
C HIS A 62 -1.52 3.54 0.91
N ARG A 63 -0.53 3.70 1.81
CA ARG A 63 -0.79 3.95 3.24
C ARG A 63 -1.54 5.26 3.50
N TRP A 64 -1.06 6.37 2.95
CA TRP A 64 -1.67 7.69 3.18
C TRP A 64 -2.98 7.85 2.40
N GLY A 65 -3.01 7.34 1.17
CA GLY A 65 -4.21 7.42 0.35
C GLY A 65 -5.36 6.56 0.89
N ALA A 66 -5.09 5.47 1.64
CA ALA A 66 -6.14 4.70 2.29
C ALA A 66 -6.87 5.54 3.35
N SER A 67 -6.14 6.36 4.12
CA SER A 67 -6.76 7.31 5.06
C SER A 67 -7.60 8.35 4.34
N VAL A 68 -7.11 8.91 3.23
CA VAL A 68 -7.85 9.87 2.40
C VAL A 68 -9.12 9.23 1.83
N PHE A 69 -9.04 8.00 1.31
CA PHE A 69 -10.18 7.27 0.78
C PHE A 69 -11.30 7.10 1.82
N ILE A 70 -10.95 6.69 3.05
CA ILE A 70 -11.93 6.54 4.14
C ILE A 70 -12.56 7.88 4.52
N ILE A 71 -11.76 8.96 4.61
CA ILE A 71 -12.28 10.31 4.90
C ILE A 71 -13.27 10.74 3.81
N LEU A 72 -12.92 10.56 2.54
CA LEU A 72 -13.78 10.93 1.41
C LEU A 72 -15.06 10.10 1.35
N LEU A 73 -15.00 8.81 1.71
CA LEU A 73 -16.19 7.96 1.84
C LEU A 73 -17.21 8.49 2.86
N PHE A 74 -16.75 9.03 3.99
CA PHE A 74 -17.66 9.57 5.02
C PHE A 74 -18.18 10.97 4.69
N LEU A 75 -17.41 11.78 3.96
CA LEU A 75 -17.74 13.17 3.68
C LEU A 75 -18.58 13.35 2.40
N HIS A 76 -18.57 12.39 1.48
CA HIS A 76 -19.26 12.49 0.19
C HIS A 76 -20.77 12.26 0.31
#